data_AF-A0AAE0GUH3-F1
#
_entry.id   AF-A0AAE0GUH3-F1
#
_cell.length_a   1.000
_cell.length_b   1.000
_cell.length_c   1.000
_cell.angle_alpha   90.00
_cell.angle_beta   90.00
_cell.angle_gamma   90.00
#
_symmetry.space_group_name_H-M   'P 1'
#
loop_
_entity.id
_entity.type
_entity.pdbx_description
1 polymer ?
#
loop_
_entity_poly.entity_id
_entity_poly.type
_entity_poly.pdbx_seq_one_letter_code
_entity_poly.pdbx_strand_id
1 'polypeptide(L)'
;MRVVLFYCYSELKSPEAERDRQFEFCEARGLYGRVLISVEGINGTLAGSEEDVGAYIEMLCSHPDFFMTPADFKNSSYEEETGPPFPDLQVRANRNYFPAI
;
A
#
# COMPACT_ATOMS: atom_id res chain seq x y z
N MET A 1 4.30 -11.52 11.23
CA MET A 1 3.49 -10.75 10.25
C MET A 1 4.08 -10.87 8.86
N ARG A 2 3.25 -10.78 7.82
CA ARG A 2 3.71 -10.61 6.44
C ARG A 2 3.94 -9.13 6.17
N VAL A 3 5.00 -8.84 5.42
CA VAL A 3 5.33 -7.49 4.95
C VAL A 3 5.43 -7.50 3.43
N VAL A 4 4.84 -6.49 2.80
CA VAL A 4 4.88 -6.28 1.34
C VAL A 4 5.38 -4.88 1.02
N LEU A 5 6.26 -4.80 0.02
CA LEU A 5 6.70 -3.56 -0.61
C LEU A 5 6.25 -3.57 -2.07
N PHE A 6 5.71 -2.46 -2.55
CA PHE A 6 5.18 -2.34 -3.90
C PHE A 6 5.29 -0.90 -4.43
N TYR A 7 5.34 -0.79 -5.75
CA TYR A 7 5.15 0.46 -6.47
C TYR A 7 4.48 0.18 -7.82
N CYS A 8 3.71 1.12 -8.32
CA CYS A 8 3.10 1.06 -9.64
C CYS A 8 3.00 2.46 -10.22
N TYR A 9 3.51 2.62 -11.45
CA TYR A 9 3.33 3.84 -12.22
C TYR A 9 1.99 3.77 -12.97
N SER A 10 1.12 4.73 -12.70
CA SER A 10 -0.17 4.87 -13.37
C SER A 10 -0.69 6.30 -13.26
N GLU A 11 -1.24 6.83 -14.35
CA GLU A 11 -1.84 8.17 -14.33
C GLU A 11 -3.16 8.16 -13.54
N LEU A 12 -3.13 8.75 -12.34
CA LEU A 12 -4.31 8.84 -11.47
C LEU A 12 -4.96 10.21 -11.58
N LYS A 13 -6.27 10.20 -11.87
CA LYS A 13 -7.08 11.43 -11.95
C LYS A 13 -7.32 12.08 -10.60
N SER A 14 -7.42 11.28 -9.54
CA SER A 14 -7.67 11.78 -8.18
C SER A 14 -6.86 10.98 -7.14
N PRO A 15 -5.61 11.41 -6.86
CA PRO A 15 -4.79 10.81 -5.81
C PRO A 15 -5.45 10.84 -4.42
N GLU A 16 -6.29 11.86 -4.17
CA GLU A 16 -6.99 12.04 -2.89
C GLU A 16 -8.09 11.01 -2.68
N ALA A 17 -8.91 10.74 -3.70
CA ALA A 17 -9.94 9.72 -3.62
C ALA A 17 -9.33 8.31 -3.47
N GLU A 18 -8.21 8.06 -4.16
CA GLU A 18 -7.51 6.79 -4.02
C GLU A 18 -6.86 6.67 -2.63
N ARG A 19 -6.33 7.76 -2.07
CA ARG A 19 -5.85 7.78 -0.67
C ARG A 19 -6.95 7.39 0.30
N ASP A 20 -8.15 7.93 0.15
CA ASP A 20 -9.26 7.63 1.05
C ASP A 20 -9.62 6.13 0.99
N ARG A 21 -9.71 5.56 -0.22
CA ARG A 21 -9.95 4.11 -0.41
C ARG A 21 -8.87 3.23 0.23
N GLN A 22 -7.61 3.58 0.00
CA GLN A 22 -6.47 2.83 0.54
C GLN A 22 -6.44 2.92 2.08
N PHE A 23 -6.73 4.10 2.64
CA PHE A 23 -6.82 4.30 4.08
C PHE A 23 -7.95 3.47 4.70
N GLU A 24 -9.17 3.57 4.19
CA GLU A 24 -10.34 2.83 4.68
C GLU A 24 -10.11 1.31 4.65
N PHE A 25 -9.55 0.79 3.54
CA PHE A 25 -9.27 -0.63 3.40
C PHE A 25 -8.26 -1.12 4.44
N CYS A 26 -7.17 -0.37 4.61
CA CYS A 26 -6.08 -0.71 5.53
C CYS A 26 -6.50 -0.59 6.99
N GLU A 27 -7.19 0.50 7.35
CA GLU A 27 -7.65 0.76 8.72
C GLU A 27 -8.64 -0.33 9.18
N ALA A 28 -9.60 -0.69 8.33
CA ALA A 28 -10.60 -1.71 8.65
C ALA A 28 -10.01 -3.11 8.89
N ARG A 29 -8.78 -3.36 8.42
CA ARG A 29 -8.06 -4.65 8.55
C ARG A 29 -6.88 -4.59 9.51
N GLY A 30 -6.69 -3.46 10.21
CA GLY A 30 -5.57 -3.29 11.13
C GLY A 30 -4.20 -3.41 10.45
N LEU A 31 -4.09 -3.02 9.17
CA LEU A 31 -2.80 -3.00 8.48
C LEU A 31 -1.92 -1.84 8.98
N TYR A 32 -0.62 -2.11 9.09
CA TYR A 32 0.39 -1.12 9.46
C TYR A 32 1.23 -0.73 8.24
N GLY A 33 1.83 0.46 8.27
CA GLY A 33 2.81 0.87 7.27
C GLY A 33 2.50 2.20 6.61
N ARG A 34 3.03 2.39 5.40
CA ARG A 34 3.01 3.67 4.69
C ARG A 34 2.65 3.47 3.23
N VAL A 35 1.68 4.24 2.76
CA VAL A 35 1.26 4.28 1.36
C VAL A 35 1.28 5.75 0.89
N LEU A 36 1.96 6.00 -0.22
CA LEU A 36 2.04 7.28 -0.89
C LEU A 36 1.41 7.16 -2.27
N ILE A 37 0.44 8.02 -2.53
CA ILE A 37 -0.28 8.07 -3.80
C ILE A 37 -0.02 9.44 -4.42
N SER A 38 0.28 9.45 -5.71
CA SER A 38 0.48 10.68 -6.48
C SER A 38 -0.24 10.60 -7.81
N VAL A 39 -0.17 11.66 -8.61
CA VAL A 39 -0.69 11.65 -9.99
C VAL A 39 -0.01 10.61 -10.88
N GLU A 40 1.18 10.13 -10.50
CA GLU A 40 1.94 9.10 -11.24
C GLU A 40 1.77 7.69 -10.69
N GLY A 41 0.93 7.49 -9.67
CA GLY A 41 0.57 6.16 -9.19
C GLY A 41 0.80 5.99 -7.70
N ILE A 42 1.28 4.83 -7.29
CA ILE A 42 1.29 4.39 -5.89
C ILE A 42 2.64 3.77 -5.51
N ASN A 43 3.10 4.04 -4.28
CA ASN A 43 4.25 3.40 -3.66
C ASN A 43 3.90 3.11 -2.20
N GLY A 44 4.17 1.89 -1.73
CA GLY A 44 3.85 1.56 -0.36
C GLY A 44 4.63 0.40 0.23
N THR A 45 4.61 0.37 1.55
CA THR A 45 4.99 -0.79 2.36
C THR A 45 3.90 -1.04 3.38
N LEU A 46 3.37 -2.26 3.44
CA LEU A 46 2.33 -2.66 4.38
C LEU A 46 2.72 -3.93 5.12
N ALA A 47 2.27 -4.05 6.37
CA ALA A 47 2.43 -5.22 7.20
C ALA A 47 1.12 -5.60 7.89
N GLY A 48 0.90 -6.91 8.05
CA GLY A 48 -0.29 -7.44 8.70
C GLY A 48 -0.30 -8.96 8.77
N SER A 49 -1.50 -9.53 8.96
CA SER A 49 -1.72 -10.97 8.84
C SER A 49 -1.49 -11.43 7.39
N GLU A 50 -1.26 -12.73 7.19
CA GLU A 50 -1.18 -13.33 5.84
C GLU A 50 -2.45 -13.09 5.03
N GLU A 51 -3.61 -13.17 5.69
CA GLU A 51 -4.93 -12.99 5.09
C GLU A 51 -5.16 -11.53 4.66
N ASP A 52 -4.91 -10.57 5.55
CA ASP A 52 -5.16 -9.15 5.28
C ASP A 52 -4.21 -8.58 4.22
N VAL A 53 -2.94 -8.99 4.26
CA VAL A 53 -1.98 -8.61 3.22
C VAL A 53 -2.32 -9.28 1.89
N GLY A 54 -2.79 -10.54 1.90
CA GLY A 54 -3.31 -11.21 0.71
C GLY A 54 -4.49 -10.46 0.09
N ALA A 55 -5.47 -10.08 0.91
CA ALA A 55 -6.63 -9.31 0.47
C ALA A 55 -6.23 -7.93 -0.09
N TYR A 56 -5.21 -7.27 0.49
CA TYR A 56 -4.69 -6.01 -0.05
C TYR A 56 -4.07 -6.20 -1.45
N ILE A 57 -3.26 -7.24 -1.63
CA ILE A 57 -2.66 -7.57 -2.94
C ILE A 57 -3.76 -7.80 -3.98
N GLU A 58 -4.77 -8.60 -3.65
CA GLU A 58 -5.89 -8.90 -4.56
C GLU A 58 -6.67 -7.64 -4.94
N MET A 59 -6.96 -6.78 -3.96
CA MET A 59 -7.62 -5.50 -4.18
C MET A 59 -6.81 -4.62 -5.13
N LEU A 60 -5.50 -4.49 -4.92
CA LEU A 60 -4.65 -3.63 -5.74
C LEU A 60 -4.45 -4.20 -7.16
N CYS A 61 -4.34 -5.52 -7.32
CA CYS A 61 -4.25 -6.18 -8.63
C CYS A 61 -5.58 -6.13 -9.41
N SER A 62 -6.71 -5.98 -8.70
CA SER A 62 -8.04 -5.82 -9.31
C SER A 62 -8.37 -4.37 -9.63
N HIS A 63 -7.52 -3.42 -9.24
CA HIS A 63 -7.76 -2.00 -9.48
C HIS A 63 -7.60 -1.66 -10.97
N PRO A 64 -8.58 -1.01 -11.62
CA PRO A 64 -8.60 -0.82 -13.07
C PRO A 64 -7.42 0.02 -13.61
N ASP A 65 -6.88 0.91 -12.78
CA ASP A 65 -5.76 1.77 -13.15
C ASP A 65 -4.40 1.17 -12.73
N PHE A 66 -4.36 0.17 -11.82
CA PHE A 66 -3.10 -0.43 -11.37
C PHE A 66 -2.93 -1.81 -12.01
N PHE A 67 -2.14 -1.85 -13.08
CA PHE A 67 -1.83 -3.06 -13.84
C PHE A 67 -0.81 -3.94 -13.12
N MET A 68 -1.13 -4.35 -11.89
CA MET A 68 -0.27 -5.16 -11.04
C MET A 68 -0.71 -6.62 -11.00
N THR A 69 0.24 -7.48 -10.72
CA THR A 69 0.08 -8.89 -10.41
C THR A 69 0.68 -9.20 -9.05
N PRO A 70 0.37 -10.34 -8.42
CA PRO A 70 1.00 -10.73 -7.15
C PRO A 70 2.53 -10.79 -7.21
N ALA A 71 3.13 -10.96 -8.40
CA ALA A 71 4.58 -11.01 -8.59
C ALA A 71 5.27 -9.63 -8.43
N ASP A 72 4.51 -8.53 -8.55
CA ASP A 72 5.04 -7.16 -8.42
C ASP A 72 5.26 -6.74 -6.95
N PHE A 73 4.81 -7.57 -6.00
CA PHE A 73 4.98 -7.34 -4.57
C PHE A 73 6.20 -8.07 -4.05
N LYS A 74 7.13 -7.32 -3.45
CA LYS A 74 8.26 -7.91 -2.73
C LYS A 74 7.80 -8.32 -1.33
N ASN A 75 7.88 -9.61 -1.04
CA ASN A 75 7.41 -10.21 0.21
C ASN A 75 8.57 -10.43 1.20
N SER A 76 8.32 -10.20 2.48
CA SER A 76 9.19 -10.59 3.59
C SER A 76 8.39 -10.95 4.83
N SER A 77 8.97 -11.74 5.73
CA SER A 77 8.42 -12.03 7.05
C SER A 77 8.98 -11.05 8.09
N TYR A 78 8.18 -10.76 9.10
CA TYR A 78 8.60 -10.05 10.31
C TYR A 78 8.19 -10.86 11.54
N GLU A 79 9.17 -11.14 12.41
CA GLU A 79 8.96 -11.80 13.69
C GLU A 79 8.69 -10.75 14.77
N GLU A 80 7.60 -10.96 15.50
CA GLU A 80 7.01 -9.97 16.39
C GLU A 80 7.70 -10.02 17.77
N GLU A 81 8.91 -9.48 17.85
CA GLU A 81 9.68 -9.46 19.11
C GLU A 81 9.32 -8.28 20.01
N THR A 82 8.91 -7.14 19.42
CA THR A 82 8.73 -5.87 20.16
C THR A 82 7.48 -5.08 19.77
N GLY A 83 6.57 -5.65 18.97
CA GLY A 83 5.39 -4.98 18.41
C GLY A 83 5.41 -4.96 16.88
N PRO A 84 4.54 -4.18 16.20
CA PRO A 84 4.49 -4.15 14.73
C PRO A 84 5.77 -3.54 14.11
N PRO A 85 6.12 -3.94 12.87
CA PRO A 85 7.37 -3.52 12.21
C PRO A 85 7.42 -2.05 11.81
N PHE A 86 6.26 -1.38 11.77
CA PHE A 86 6.11 0.02 11.40
C PHE A 86 5.24 0.73 12.44
N PRO A 87 5.42 2.06 12.65
CA PRO A 87 4.45 2.87 13.40
C PRO A 87 3.08 2.87 12.71
N ASP A 88 2.08 3.51 13.32
CA ASP A 88 0.70 3.63 12.84
C ASP A 88 0.58 3.83 11.32
N LEU A 89 -0.53 3.33 10.76
CA LEU A 89 -0.87 3.45 9.34
C LEU A 89 -0.81 4.92 8.87
N GLN A 90 -0.06 5.18 7.81
CA GLN A 90 -0.06 6.47 7.12
C GLN A 90 -0.32 6.30 5.63
N VAL A 91 -1.46 6.81 5.18
CA VAL A 91 -1.78 6.88 3.75
C VAL A 91 -1.85 8.35 3.35
N ARG A 92 -1.02 8.76 2.39
CA ARG A 92 -0.87 10.16 1.99
C ARG A 92 -1.08 10.32 0.49
N ALA A 93 -1.73 11.41 0.10
CA ALA A 93 -1.81 11.86 -1.28
C ALA A 93 -0.84 13.02 -1.50
N ASN A 94 -0.13 13.00 -2.63
CA ASN A 94 0.64 14.13 -3.13
C ASN A 94 0.03 14.58 -4.47
N ARG A 95 -0.32 15.86 -4.57
CA ARG A 95 -0.78 16.46 -5.84
C ARG A 95 0.36 16.62 -6.84
N ASN A 96 1.60 16.55 -6.37
CA ASN A 96 2.80 16.60 -7.18
C ASN A 96 3.38 15.20 -7.40
N TYR A 97 4.27 15.09 -8.39
CA TYR A 97 5.13 13.94 -8.66
C TYR A 97 5.80 13.40 -7.38
N PHE A 98 6.16 12.11 -7.39
CA PHE A 98 6.98 11.57 -6.30
C PHE A 98 8.23 12.44 -6.12
N PRO A 99 8.59 12.82 -4.88
CA PRO A 99 9.78 13.63 -4.66
C PRO A 99 10.98 12.90 -5.27
N ALA A 100 11.74 13.60 -6.12
CA ALA A 100 12.99 13.09 -6.64
C ALA A 100 13.87 12.70 -5.44
N ILE A 101 14.25 11.41 -5.39
CA ILE A 101 15.17 10.85 -4.41
C ILE A 101 16.57 11.46 -4.53
#